data_AF-A0A961YED0-F1
#
_entry.id   AF-A0A961YED0-F1
#
_cell.length_a   1.000
_cell.length_b   1.000
_cell.length_c   1.000
_cell.angle_alpha   90.00
_cell.angle_beta   90.00
_cell.angle_gamma   90.00
#
_symmetry.space_group_name_H-M   'P 1'
#
loop_
_entity.id
_entity.type
_entity.pdbx_description
1 polymer ?
#
loop_
_entity_poly.entity_id
_entity_poly.type
_entity_poly.pdbx_seq_one_letter_code
_entity_poly.pdbx_strand_id
1 'polypeptide(L)'
;MRLAKTFYCALAACAFLAGSASASDFSHECRSADGLYEMNDEELHASDNDQSAIPYETISDKILSQRNGYCLSHGRRFEFQSKTYVRRVRIRVEGEPVEVELLCQLAADGLPAAYNCDKEVVTLDTTSGNGGGNPADSTNSSATWLHNGSVMRLEANGNARVFSYEKPRPGMRKAGARPGDVVFEGERQGETYTGTAYIFSRDCGRHGYPVAGNVTNGDRAVVLEGQAPVLDDNCKIKSYRHDRLRFEYVRR
;
A
#
# COMPACT_ATOMS: atom_id res chain seq x y z
N MET A 1 61.77 38.59 9.56
CA MET A 1 60.59 38.86 10.40
C MET A 1 59.52 39.51 9.51
N ARG A 2 58.30 38.94 9.47
CA ARG A 2 57.13 39.28 8.62
C ARG A 2 57.20 38.77 7.17
N LEU A 3 56.16 38.21 6.54
CA LEU A 3 54.96 37.48 6.93
C LEU A 3 54.39 37.02 5.57
N ALA A 4 54.41 35.71 5.27
CA ALA A 4 53.83 35.18 4.04
C ALA A 4 52.29 35.20 4.16
N LYS A 5 51.62 35.94 3.27
CA LYS A 5 50.16 35.93 3.15
C LYS A 5 49.74 34.71 2.33
N THR A 6 49.33 33.66 3.02
CA THR A 6 48.67 32.50 2.44
C THR A 6 47.26 32.90 2.01
N PHE A 7 46.97 32.79 0.71
CA PHE A 7 45.61 32.86 0.17
C PHE A 7 44.85 31.61 0.62
N TYR A 8 43.84 31.78 1.48
CA TYR A 8 42.83 30.75 1.74
C TYR A 8 41.86 30.73 0.55
N CYS A 9 42.01 29.74 -0.33
CA CYS A 9 40.95 29.36 -1.25
C CYS A 9 39.92 28.58 -0.42
N ALA A 10 38.79 29.22 -0.11
CA ALA A 10 37.68 28.55 0.55
C ALA A 10 37.18 27.42 -0.36
N LEU A 11 37.45 26.18 0.05
CA LEU A 11 36.72 25.00 -0.41
C LEU A 11 35.25 25.21 -0.03
N ALA A 12 34.46 25.69 -0.97
CA ALA A 12 33.02 25.51 -0.94
C ALA A 12 32.77 24.01 -1.09
N ALA A 13 32.74 23.31 0.05
CA ALA A 13 32.14 22.00 0.15
C ALA A 13 30.68 22.17 -0.26
N CYS A 14 30.40 21.90 -1.53
CA CYS A 14 29.06 21.71 -2.05
C CYS A 14 28.54 20.44 -1.38
N ALA A 15 28.05 20.58 -0.14
CA ALA A 15 27.24 19.59 0.50
C ALA A 15 26.00 19.46 -0.39
N PHE A 16 26.04 18.50 -1.31
CA PHE A 16 24.84 17.89 -1.84
C PHE A 16 24.07 17.43 -0.61
N LEU A 17 23.13 18.26 -0.17
CA LEU A 17 22.00 17.82 0.61
C LEU A 17 21.37 16.73 -0.24
N ALA A 18 21.73 15.49 0.04
CA ALA A 18 20.92 14.34 -0.30
C ALA A 18 19.55 14.65 0.32
N GLY A 19 18.67 15.23 -0.50
CA GLY A 19 17.29 15.44 -0.13
C GLY A 19 16.78 14.11 0.37
N SER A 20 16.13 14.15 1.54
CA SER A 20 15.53 13.01 2.21
C SER A 20 14.95 12.07 1.14
N ALA A 21 15.57 10.91 0.98
CA ALA A 21 15.02 9.87 0.15
C ALA A 21 13.67 9.52 0.78
N SER A 22 12.59 10.05 0.21
CA SER A 22 11.23 9.64 0.56
C SER A 22 11.19 8.13 0.40
N ALA A 23 10.97 7.44 1.51
CA ALA A 23 10.99 5.99 1.58
C ALA A 23 10.17 5.42 0.41
N SER A 24 10.80 4.58 -0.40
CA SER A 24 10.10 3.79 -1.42
C SER A 24 9.02 2.96 -0.73
N ASP A 25 7.76 3.07 -1.19
CA ASP A 25 6.61 2.30 -0.72
C ASP A 25 6.68 0.88 -1.32
N PHE A 26 7.68 0.11 -0.88
CA PHE A 26 7.78 -1.32 -1.17
C PHE A 26 7.01 -2.09 -0.09
N SER A 27 6.08 -2.93 -0.52
CA SER A 27 5.33 -3.89 0.27
C SER A 27 5.51 -5.25 -0.37
N HIS A 28 6.14 -6.17 0.34
CA HIS A 28 6.29 -7.54 -0.11
C HIS A 28 5.87 -8.50 0.99
N GLU A 29 4.75 -9.16 0.75
CA GLU A 29 4.13 -10.06 1.71
C GLU A 29 3.88 -11.40 1.04
N CYS A 30 4.17 -12.50 1.74
CA CYS A 30 3.80 -13.84 1.28
C CYS A 30 3.19 -14.67 2.39
N ARG A 31 2.39 -15.67 2.02
CA ARG A 31 1.82 -16.65 2.95
C ARG A 31 1.80 -18.04 2.32
N SER A 32 2.10 -19.06 3.11
CA SER A 32 1.95 -20.46 2.68
C SER A 32 0.47 -20.86 2.59
N ALA A 33 0.16 -21.84 1.73
CA ALA A 33 -1.22 -22.32 1.56
C ALA A 33 -1.80 -22.95 2.83
N ASP A 34 -0.96 -23.58 3.65
CA ASP A 34 -1.31 -24.14 4.95
C ASP A 34 -1.38 -23.09 6.09
N GLY A 35 -0.99 -21.85 5.80
CA GLY A 35 -0.98 -20.75 6.76
C GLY A 35 0.08 -20.85 7.85
N LEU A 36 0.98 -21.84 7.80
CA LEU A 36 2.03 -22.06 8.79
C LEU A 36 3.20 -21.07 8.68
N TYR A 37 3.39 -20.48 7.51
CA TYR A 37 4.50 -19.58 7.23
C TYR A 37 4.05 -18.27 6.60
N GLU A 38 4.67 -17.19 7.03
CA GLU A 38 4.46 -15.84 6.53
C GLU A 38 5.80 -15.18 6.21
N MET A 39 5.85 -14.46 5.11
CA MET A 39 7.01 -13.66 4.73
C MET A 39 6.62 -12.19 4.71
N ASN A 40 7.39 -11.34 5.37
CA ASN A 40 7.22 -9.89 5.33
C ASN A 40 8.58 -9.26 5.06
N ASP A 41 8.67 -8.39 4.05
CA ASP A 41 9.91 -7.69 3.69
C ASP A 41 11.12 -8.65 3.53
N GLU A 42 10.88 -9.79 2.86
CA GLU A 42 11.85 -10.88 2.63
C GLU A 42 12.30 -11.68 3.87
N GLU A 43 11.74 -11.42 5.05
CA GLU A 43 11.95 -12.25 6.23
C GLU A 43 10.83 -13.29 6.37
N LEU A 44 11.18 -14.57 6.43
CA LEU A 44 10.24 -15.69 6.59
C LEU A 44 10.10 -16.05 8.07
N HIS A 45 8.88 -16.26 8.54
CA HIS A 45 8.57 -16.60 9.92
C HIS A 45 7.52 -17.73 9.98
N ALA A 46 7.48 -18.41 11.14
CA ALA A 46 6.33 -19.23 11.49
C ALA A 46 5.17 -18.32 11.93
N SER A 47 3.94 -18.69 11.58
CA SER A 47 2.74 -17.89 11.87
C SER A 47 2.30 -17.93 13.35
N ASP A 48 2.89 -18.80 14.18
CA ASP A 48 2.43 -19.14 15.53
C ASP A 48 3.04 -18.30 16.68
N ASN A 49 3.59 -17.11 16.35
CA ASN A 49 4.20 -16.10 17.24
C ASN A 49 5.70 -16.29 17.57
N ASP A 50 6.41 -17.26 17.00
CA ASP A 50 7.88 -17.18 17.02
C ASP A 50 8.34 -16.18 15.95
N GLN A 51 8.73 -14.97 16.39
CA GLN A 51 9.24 -13.92 15.49
C GLN A 51 10.64 -14.23 14.96
N SER A 52 11.23 -15.38 15.29
CA SER A 52 12.53 -15.78 14.77
C SER A 52 12.47 -15.93 13.24
N ALA A 53 13.33 -15.19 12.55
CA ALA A 53 13.48 -15.33 11.10
C ALA A 53 14.01 -16.72 10.77
N ILE A 54 13.33 -17.42 9.86
CA ILE A 54 13.67 -18.74 9.35
C ILE A 54 14.57 -18.55 8.12
N PRO A 55 15.83 -19.02 8.14
CA PRO A 55 16.66 -19.04 6.96
C PRO A 55 16.02 -19.90 5.86
N TYR A 56 16.00 -19.37 4.63
CA TYR A 56 15.42 -20.07 3.50
C TYR A 56 16.27 -19.89 2.24
N GLU A 57 16.09 -20.81 1.29
CA GLU A 57 16.64 -20.73 -0.07
C GLU A 57 15.48 -20.58 -1.05
N THR A 58 15.50 -19.56 -1.91
CA THR A 58 14.50 -19.43 -2.99
C THR A 58 14.77 -20.44 -4.10
N ILE A 59 13.82 -21.33 -4.36
CA ILE A 59 13.90 -22.34 -5.42
C ILE A 59 13.38 -21.77 -6.74
N SER A 60 12.20 -21.14 -6.74
CA SER A 60 11.61 -20.54 -7.95
C SER A 60 10.53 -19.51 -7.64
N ASP A 61 10.34 -18.56 -8.57
CA ASP A 61 9.24 -17.60 -8.57
C ASP A 61 8.40 -17.78 -9.84
N LYS A 62 7.11 -18.06 -9.68
CA LYS A 62 6.14 -18.15 -10.76
C LYS A 62 5.18 -16.97 -10.72
N ILE A 63 5.31 -16.05 -11.68
CA ILE A 63 4.42 -14.89 -11.79
C ILE A 63 3.01 -15.35 -12.17
N LEU A 64 2.02 -14.97 -11.36
CA LEU A 64 0.60 -15.22 -11.64
C LEU A 64 -0.04 -14.01 -12.31
N SER A 65 0.24 -12.82 -11.79
CA SER A 65 -0.18 -11.55 -12.39
C SER A 65 0.86 -10.48 -12.13
N GLN A 66 0.97 -9.53 -13.05
CA GLN A 66 1.88 -8.41 -12.94
C GLN A 66 1.30 -7.19 -13.64
N ARG A 67 1.47 -6.05 -12.99
CA ARG A 67 1.11 -4.74 -13.49
C ARG A 67 2.28 -3.80 -13.26
N ASN A 68 2.82 -3.23 -14.33
CA ASN A 68 3.87 -2.21 -14.25
C ASN A 68 3.35 -0.92 -14.87
N GLY A 69 3.87 0.19 -14.42
CA GLY A 69 3.59 1.47 -15.02
C GLY A 69 4.30 2.58 -14.30
N TYR A 70 3.83 3.79 -14.58
CA TYR A 70 4.26 4.95 -13.84
C TYR A 70 3.11 5.91 -13.65
N CYS A 71 3.20 6.62 -12.56
CA CYS A 71 2.38 7.76 -12.26
C CYS A 71 3.11 9.05 -12.67
N LEU A 72 2.43 9.93 -13.38
CA LEU A 72 2.83 11.33 -13.49
C LEU A 72 2.14 12.13 -12.37
N SER A 73 2.94 12.80 -11.55
CA SER A 73 2.43 13.70 -10.49
C SER A 73 3.31 14.94 -10.41
N HIS A 74 2.72 16.13 -10.49
CA HIS A 74 3.42 17.41 -10.44
C HIS A 74 4.58 17.53 -11.45
N GLY A 75 4.39 17.00 -12.67
CA GLY A 75 5.42 16.98 -13.72
C GLY A 75 6.58 16.00 -13.48
N ARG A 76 6.51 15.19 -12.43
CA ARG A 76 7.48 14.13 -12.11
C ARG A 76 6.88 12.76 -12.40
N ARG A 77 7.75 11.79 -12.70
CA ARG A 77 7.39 10.40 -12.98
C ARG A 77 7.77 9.52 -11.78
N PHE A 78 6.85 8.66 -11.37
CA PHE A 78 7.00 7.72 -10.26
C PHE A 78 6.62 6.33 -10.75
N GLU A 79 7.59 5.42 -10.86
CA GLU A 79 7.30 4.04 -11.28
C GLU A 79 6.40 3.35 -10.25
N PHE A 80 5.53 2.46 -10.71
CA PHE A 80 4.88 1.50 -9.84
C PHE A 80 4.99 0.09 -10.43
N GLN A 81 5.00 -0.89 -9.53
CA GLN A 81 4.93 -2.30 -9.85
C GLN A 81 3.99 -2.98 -8.86
N SER A 82 3.09 -3.81 -9.38
CA SER A 82 2.32 -4.77 -8.61
C SER A 82 2.53 -6.16 -9.21
N LYS A 83 2.79 -7.15 -8.38
CA LYS A 83 3.02 -8.53 -8.84
C LYS A 83 2.46 -9.52 -7.83
N THR A 84 1.62 -10.44 -8.30
CA THR A 84 1.24 -11.64 -7.56
C THR A 84 2.01 -12.82 -8.13
N TYR A 85 2.64 -13.62 -7.27
CA TYR A 85 3.45 -14.75 -7.70
C TYR A 85 3.50 -15.85 -6.65
N VAL A 86 3.77 -17.08 -7.06
CA VAL A 86 4.09 -18.17 -6.14
C VAL A 86 5.59 -18.25 -6.02
N ARG A 87 6.11 -18.16 -4.80
CA ARG A 87 7.51 -18.40 -4.47
C ARG A 87 7.64 -19.76 -3.80
N ARG A 88 8.47 -20.62 -4.36
CA ARG A 88 8.86 -21.87 -3.71
C ARG A 88 10.17 -21.65 -2.97
N VAL A 89 10.19 -21.95 -1.67
CA VAL A 89 11.38 -21.84 -0.82
C VAL A 89 11.74 -23.20 -0.22
N ARG A 90 13.00 -23.38 0.15
CA ARG A 90 13.48 -24.48 0.99
C ARG A 90 13.86 -23.94 2.36
N ILE A 91 13.31 -24.53 3.41
CA ILE A 91 13.62 -24.23 4.82
C ILE A 91 14.15 -25.47 5.53
N ARG A 92 14.70 -25.30 6.74
CA ARG A 92 15.04 -26.43 7.64
C ARG A 92 14.11 -26.44 8.84
N VAL A 93 13.37 -27.54 9.01
CA VAL A 93 12.50 -27.78 10.17
C VAL A 93 13.08 -28.97 10.92
N GLU A 94 13.46 -28.78 12.18
CA GLU A 94 14.14 -29.81 13.00
C GLU A 94 15.41 -30.40 12.34
N GLY A 95 16.04 -29.63 11.45
CA GLY A 95 17.23 -30.06 10.69
C GLY A 95 16.93 -30.67 9.32
N GLU A 96 15.69 -31.05 9.05
CA GLU A 96 15.27 -31.64 7.78
C GLU A 96 14.84 -30.57 6.75
N PRO A 97 15.23 -30.70 5.48
CA PRO A 97 14.84 -29.76 4.44
C PRO A 97 13.38 -29.96 4.04
N VAL A 98 12.61 -28.87 4.08
CA VAL A 98 11.20 -28.85 3.66
C VAL A 98 11.02 -27.79 2.57
N GLU A 99 10.27 -28.12 1.51
CA GLU A 99 9.89 -27.15 0.48
C GLU A 99 8.51 -26.57 0.78
N VAL A 100 8.39 -25.25 0.74
CA VAL A 100 7.16 -24.51 1.04
C VAL A 100 6.83 -23.62 -0.15
N GLU A 101 5.57 -23.65 -0.58
CA GLU A 101 5.04 -22.72 -1.57
C GLU A 101 4.32 -21.56 -0.89
N LEU A 102 4.75 -20.34 -1.23
CA LEU A 102 4.25 -19.09 -0.69
C LEU A 102 3.53 -18.32 -1.80
N LEU A 103 2.29 -17.92 -1.58
CA LEU A 103 1.62 -16.95 -2.42
C LEU A 103 2.05 -15.55 -1.98
N CYS A 104 2.78 -14.87 -2.86
CA CYS A 104 3.36 -13.55 -2.62
C CYS A 104 2.60 -12.45 -3.36
N GLN A 105 2.46 -11.30 -2.69
CA GLN A 105 2.00 -10.05 -3.25
C GLN A 105 3.09 -9.00 -3.07
N LEU A 106 3.49 -8.39 -4.18
CA LEU A 106 4.40 -7.27 -4.23
C LEU A 106 3.63 -6.04 -4.71
N ALA A 107 3.75 -4.95 -3.97
CA ALA A 107 3.35 -3.62 -4.39
C ALA A 107 4.51 -2.67 -4.11
N ALA A 108 5.05 -2.07 -5.16
CA ALA A 108 6.08 -1.05 -5.09
C ALA A 108 5.54 0.18 -5.80
N ASP A 109 5.03 1.17 -5.08
CA ASP A 109 4.77 2.50 -5.63
C ASP A 109 5.94 3.43 -5.29
N GLY A 110 6.62 3.94 -6.31
CA GLY A 110 7.60 5.02 -6.15
C GLY A 110 6.95 6.35 -5.78
N LEU A 111 5.61 6.41 -5.74
CA LEU A 111 4.83 7.60 -5.43
C LEU A 111 4.78 7.78 -3.91
N PRO A 112 5.33 8.87 -3.34
CA PRO A 112 5.27 9.07 -1.89
C PRO A 112 3.80 9.13 -1.42
N ALA A 113 3.50 8.57 -0.25
CA ALA A 113 2.14 8.55 0.33
C ALA A 113 1.43 9.93 0.42
N ALA A 114 2.18 11.04 0.35
CA ALA A 114 1.63 12.41 0.32
C ALA A 114 1.19 12.89 -1.07
N TYR A 115 1.53 12.15 -2.14
CA TYR A 115 1.31 12.52 -3.53
C TYR A 115 0.17 11.69 -4.12
N ASN A 116 -0.70 12.37 -4.87
CA ASN A 116 -1.71 11.71 -5.69
C ASN A 116 -1.20 11.49 -7.10
N CYS A 117 -1.79 10.51 -7.77
CA CYS A 117 -1.49 10.28 -9.17
C CYS A 117 -2.35 11.17 -10.08
N ASP A 118 -1.72 12.11 -10.79
CA ASP A 118 -2.42 12.97 -11.74
C ASP A 118 -2.78 12.18 -13.01
N LYS A 119 -1.84 11.35 -13.48
CA LYS A 119 -2.05 10.47 -14.64
C LYS A 119 -1.29 9.17 -14.49
N GLU A 120 -2.03 8.08 -14.47
CA GLU A 120 -1.47 6.73 -14.48
C GLU A 120 -1.22 6.27 -15.93
N VAL A 121 -0.05 5.68 -16.18
CA VAL A 121 0.30 5.04 -17.45
C VAL A 121 0.72 3.61 -17.16
N VAL A 122 -0.06 2.65 -17.65
CA VAL A 122 0.23 1.21 -17.54
C VAL A 122 1.10 0.79 -18.71
N THR A 123 2.25 0.18 -18.42
CA THR A 123 3.21 -0.29 -19.43
C THR A 123 3.21 -1.81 -19.59
N LEU A 124 2.75 -2.53 -18.56
CA LEU A 124 2.52 -3.97 -18.61
C LEU A 124 1.29 -4.28 -17.78
N ASP A 125 0.39 -5.09 -18.31
CA ASP A 125 -0.72 -5.65 -17.57
C ASP A 125 -0.97 -7.09 -18.03
N THR A 126 -0.58 -8.06 -17.20
CA THR A 126 -0.83 -9.47 -17.48
C THR A 126 -2.17 -9.96 -16.91
N THR A 127 -3.00 -9.07 -16.34
CA THR A 127 -4.34 -9.43 -15.84
C THR A 127 -5.40 -9.59 -16.94
N SER A 128 -5.02 -9.50 -18.22
CA SER A 128 -5.93 -9.70 -19.35
C SER A 128 -6.33 -11.17 -19.55
N GLY A 129 -7.47 -11.55 -18.95
CA GLY A 129 -8.47 -12.45 -19.53
C GLY A 129 -8.13 -13.92 -19.75
N ASN A 130 -8.45 -14.77 -18.75
CA ASN A 130 -9.12 -16.03 -19.03
C ASN A 130 -9.92 -16.49 -17.80
N GLY A 131 -11.26 -16.44 -17.90
CA GLY A 131 -12.15 -17.13 -16.98
C GLY A 131 -12.08 -18.63 -17.24
N GLY A 132 -11.91 -19.43 -16.18
CA GLY A 132 -11.88 -20.89 -16.28
C GLY A 132 -11.30 -21.56 -15.05
N GLY A 133 -12.09 -21.65 -13.98
CA GLY A 133 -11.81 -22.45 -12.78
C GLY A 133 -13.12 -22.76 -12.06
N ASN A 134 -13.44 -24.06 -11.95
CA ASN A 134 -14.74 -24.67 -11.63
C ASN A 134 -15.37 -24.24 -10.28
N PRO A 135 -16.71 -24.27 -10.11
CA PRO A 135 -17.39 -23.91 -8.88
C PRO A 135 -17.62 -25.14 -8.00
N ALA A 136 -16.87 -25.26 -6.91
CA ALA A 136 -17.27 -26.03 -5.74
C ALA A 136 -16.29 -25.77 -4.59
N ASP A 137 -16.43 -24.63 -3.93
CA ASP A 137 -16.44 -24.66 -2.46
C ASP A 137 -17.20 -23.43 -1.95
N SER A 138 -18.39 -23.68 -1.42
CA SER A 138 -19.18 -22.70 -0.69
C SER A 138 -18.87 -22.86 0.78
N THR A 139 -17.97 -22.04 1.32
CA THR A 139 -17.98 -21.69 2.75
C THR A 139 -17.24 -20.37 3.00
N ASN A 140 -18.01 -19.35 3.40
CA ASN A 140 -17.57 -18.04 3.90
C ASN A 140 -16.61 -17.21 3.02
N SER A 141 -17.16 -16.57 1.98
CA SER A 141 -16.51 -15.44 1.32
C SER A 141 -16.47 -14.23 2.27
N SER A 142 -15.36 -14.02 2.97
CA SER A 142 -15.06 -12.71 3.54
C SER A 142 -14.81 -11.74 2.38
N ALA A 143 -15.87 -11.03 2.00
CA ALA A 143 -15.86 -9.86 1.14
C ALA A 143 -14.66 -8.96 1.47
N THR A 144 -13.62 -8.96 0.63
CA THR A 144 -12.39 -8.19 0.89
C THR A 144 -12.41 -6.94 0.01
N TRP A 145 -12.32 -5.75 0.62
CA TRP A 145 -12.20 -4.49 -0.12
C TRP A 145 -10.73 -4.07 -0.21
N LEU A 146 -10.34 -3.44 -1.32
CA LEU A 146 -8.99 -2.92 -1.53
C LEU A 146 -9.00 -1.40 -1.68
N HIS A 147 -8.00 -0.74 -1.12
CA HIS A 147 -7.76 0.69 -1.30
C HIS A 147 -6.25 0.97 -1.31
N ASN A 148 -5.74 1.47 -2.45
CA ASN A 148 -4.33 1.83 -2.63
C ASN A 148 -3.34 0.74 -2.16
N GLY A 149 -3.66 -0.54 -2.36
CA GLY A 149 -2.83 -1.66 -1.91
C GLY A 149 -2.97 -2.05 -0.43
N SER A 150 -3.89 -1.43 0.32
CA SER A 150 -4.31 -1.88 1.65
C SER A 150 -5.56 -2.76 1.56
N VAL A 151 -5.70 -3.69 2.51
CA VAL A 151 -6.93 -4.44 2.72
C VAL A 151 -7.85 -3.66 3.65
N MET A 152 -9.09 -3.50 3.21
CA MET A 152 -10.11 -2.71 3.86
C MET A 152 -11.27 -3.59 4.31
N ARG A 153 -11.81 -3.28 5.48
CA ARG A 153 -13.09 -3.79 5.95
C ARG A 153 -14.16 -2.74 5.71
N LEU A 154 -15.28 -3.16 5.14
CA LEU A 154 -16.50 -2.35 5.07
C LEU A 154 -17.49 -2.81 6.13
N GLU A 155 -17.84 -1.93 7.05
CA GLU A 155 -18.96 -2.10 7.97
C GLU A 155 -20.16 -1.30 7.45
N ALA A 156 -21.27 -2.00 7.23
CA ALA A 156 -22.52 -1.42 6.72
C ALA A 156 -23.65 -1.66 7.73
N ASN A 157 -24.16 -0.59 8.33
CA ASN A 157 -25.27 -0.64 9.27
C ASN A 157 -26.34 0.38 8.87
N GLY A 158 -27.48 -0.10 8.33
CA GLY A 158 -28.48 0.76 7.71
C GLY A 158 -27.86 1.60 6.58
N ASN A 159 -27.92 2.92 6.72
CA ASN A 159 -27.27 3.86 5.79
C ASN A 159 -25.80 4.12 6.14
N ALA A 160 -25.35 3.83 7.37
CA ALA A 160 -23.98 4.09 7.79
C ALA A 160 -22.98 3.17 7.04
N ARG A 161 -21.86 3.74 6.63
CA ARG A 161 -20.78 3.08 5.89
C ARG A 161 -19.45 3.48 6.50
N VAL A 162 -18.69 2.49 6.97
CA VAL A 162 -17.36 2.71 7.55
C VAL A 162 -16.35 1.81 6.82
N PHE A 163 -15.36 2.43 6.20
CA PHE A 163 -14.17 1.73 5.72
C PHE A 163 -13.05 1.89 6.74
N SER A 164 -12.55 0.77 7.26
CA SER A 164 -11.40 0.72 8.16
C SER A 164 -10.29 -0.14 7.56
N TYR A 165 -9.04 0.12 7.97
CA TYR A 165 -7.94 -0.75 7.63
C TYR A 165 -8.12 -2.11 8.29
N GLU A 166 -8.22 -3.17 7.50
CA GLU A 166 -8.01 -4.52 8.00
C GLU A 166 -6.52 -4.84 8.01
N LYS A 167 -5.84 -4.53 6.89
CA LYS A 167 -4.38 -4.62 6.75
C LYS A 167 -3.86 -3.36 6.05
N PRO A 168 -3.36 -2.36 6.79
CA PRO A 168 -2.76 -1.18 6.18
C PRO A 168 -1.44 -1.55 5.49
N ARG A 169 -1.25 -1.03 4.27
CA ARG A 169 0.04 -1.17 3.56
C ARG A 169 1.18 -0.53 4.37
N PRO A 170 2.45 -0.94 4.18
CA PRO A 170 3.60 -0.44 4.93
C PRO A 170 3.70 1.10 4.98
N GLY A 171 3.45 1.80 3.86
CA GLY A 171 3.46 3.27 3.82
C GLY A 171 2.44 3.90 4.78
N MET A 172 1.26 3.30 4.92
CA MET A 172 0.24 3.77 5.87
C MET A 172 0.61 3.44 7.32
N ARG A 173 1.21 2.27 7.58
CA ARG A 173 1.77 1.93 8.91
C ARG A 173 2.86 2.92 9.33
N LYS A 174 3.78 3.28 8.41
CA LYS A 174 4.82 4.30 8.63
C LYS A 174 4.21 5.69 8.88
N ALA A 175 3.09 5.99 8.23
CA ALA A 175 2.30 7.21 8.47
C ALA A 175 1.45 7.16 9.75
N GLY A 176 1.51 6.07 10.52
CA GLY A 176 0.85 5.94 11.83
C GLY A 176 -0.49 5.20 11.83
N ALA A 177 -0.98 4.75 10.66
CA ALA A 177 -2.22 4.00 10.58
C ALA A 177 -2.06 2.56 11.10
N ARG A 178 -3.09 2.05 11.77
CA ARG A 178 -3.15 0.72 12.39
C ARG A 178 -4.36 -0.07 11.89
N PRO A 179 -4.35 -1.41 11.99
CA PRO A 179 -5.56 -2.20 11.83
C PRO A 179 -6.69 -1.67 12.73
N GLY A 180 -7.88 -1.51 12.16
CA GLY A 180 -9.06 -0.91 12.80
C GLY A 180 -9.20 0.60 12.58
N ASP A 181 -8.14 1.32 12.17
CA ASP A 181 -8.25 2.75 11.94
C ASP A 181 -9.18 3.05 10.75
N VAL A 182 -10.09 4.00 10.98
CA VAL A 182 -11.08 4.44 10.00
C VAL A 182 -10.42 5.31 8.93
N VAL A 183 -10.60 4.94 7.67
CA VAL A 183 -10.19 5.71 6.47
C VAL A 183 -11.35 6.53 5.94
N PHE A 184 -12.58 6.01 6.05
CA PHE A 184 -13.79 6.73 5.70
C PHE A 184 -14.94 6.33 6.63
N GLU A 185 -15.74 7.30 7.05
CA GLU A 185 -17.03 7.07 7.67
C GLU A 185 -18.07 8.04 7.10
N GLY A 186 -19.27 7.54 6.86
CA GLY A 186 -20.33 8.34 6.26
C GLY A 186 -21.62 7.56 6.07
N GLU A 187 -22.46 8.08 5.18
CA GLU A 187 -23.77 7.52 4.88
C GLU A 187 -23.95 7.26 3.40
N ARG A 188 -24.71 6.21 3.09
CA ARG A 188 -25.22 5.88 1.75
C ARG A 188 -26.66 6.39 1.61
N GLN A 189 -26.93 7.13 0.56
CA GLN A 189 -28.27 7.46 0.09
C GLN A 189 -28.40 7.11 -1.40
N GLY A 190 -29.17 6.08 -1.71
CA GLY A 190 -29.20 5.52 -3.06
C GLY A 190 -27.82 5.00 -3.48
N GLU A 191 -27.25 5.55 -4.56
CA GLU A 191 -25.90 5.22 -5.03
C GLU A 191 -24.83 6.17 -4.51
N THR A 192 -25.21 7.21 -3.77
CA THR A 192 -24.28 8.25 -3.32
C THR A 192 -23.81 7.99 -1.90
N TYR A 193 -22.50 8.13 -1.68
CA TYR A 193 -21.85 8.13 -0.37
C TYR A 193 -21.43 9.56 -0.04
N THR A 194 -21.67 9.98 1.20
CA THR A 194 -21.21 11.27 1.73
C THR A 194 -20.64 11.07 3.12
N GLY A 195 -19.55 11.73 3.47
CA GLY A 195 -18.95 11.54 4.80
C GLY A 195 -17.59 12.21 4.96
N THR A 196 -16.80 11.67 5.88
CA THR A 196 -15.46 12.14 6.22
C THR A 196 -14.45 11.07 5.83
N ALA A 197 -13.45 11.44 5.04
CA ALA A 197 -12.25 10.64 4.82
C ALA A 197 -11.12 11.14 5.72
N TYR A 198 -10.15 10.28 5.99
CA TYR A 198 -9.04 10.57 6.89
C TYR A 198 -7.69 10.39 6.20
N ILE A 199 -6.84 11.42 6.29
CA ILE A 199 -5.41 11.30 6.01
C ILE A 199 -4.64 10.95 7.29
N PHE A 200 -3.53 10.25 7.13
CA PHE A 200 -2.63 9.88 8.23
C PHE A 200 -1.26 10.50 7.98
N SER A 201 -0.71 11.11 9.02
CA SER A 201 0.66 11.61 9.07
C SER A 201 1.31 11.09 10.35
N ARG A 202 2.56 10.66 10.25
CA ARG A 202 3.31 10.18 11.42
C ARG A 202 3.45 11.27 12.47
N ASP A 203 3.73 12.49 12.02
CA ASP A 203 4.11 13.60 12.89
C ASP A 203 2.87 14.44 13.29
N CYS A 204 1.81 14.39 12.47
CA CYS A 204 0.59 15.17 12.70
C CYS A 204 -0.66 14.36 13.04
N GLY A 205 -0.55 13.03 13.07
CA GLY A 205 -1.66 12.13 13.34
C GLY A 205 -2.72 12.11 12.23
N ARG A 206 -3.96 11.86 12.62
CA ARG A 206 -5.09 11.67 11.71
C ARG A 206 -5.89 12.96 11.53
N HIS A 207 -6.20 13.33 10.28
CA HIS A 207 -6.98 14.52 9.94
C HIS A 207 -8.13 14.19 9.01
N GLY A 208 -9.34 14.61 9.36
CA GLY A 208 -10.56 14.37 8.60
C GLY A 208 -10.84 15.47 7.58
N TYR A 209 -11.45 15.11 6.45
CA TYR A 209 -11.94 16.05 5.45
C TYR A 209 -13.20 15.52 4.75
N PRO A 210 -14.10 16.41 4.30
CA PRO A 210 -15.35 16.00 3.69
C PRO A 210 -15.11 15.39 2.30
N VAL A 211 -15.81 14.29 2.03
CA VAL A 211 -15.82 13.63 0.73
C VAL A 211 -17.24 13.24 0.34
N ALA A 212 -17.47 13.18 -0.97
CA ALA A 212 -18.69 12.65 -1.55
C ALA A 212 -18.37 11.89 -2.84
N GLY A 213 -19.23 10.96 -3.21
CA GLY A 213 -19.09 10.25 -4.47
C GLY A 213 -20.08 9.11 -4.58
N ASN A 214 -19.82 8.17 -5.50
CA ASN A 214 -20.80 7.17 -5.85
C ASN A 214 -20.26 5.75 -5.74
N VAL A 215 -21.20 4.85 -5.47
CA VAL A 215 -21.04 3.44 -5.72
C VAL A 215 -21.21 3.19 -7.22
N THR A 216 -20.31 2.40 -7.79
CA THR A 216 -20.25 2.10 -9.22
C THR A 216 -19.99 0.59 -9.41
N ASN A 217 -20.08 0.13 -10.65
CA ASN A 217 -19.81 -1.26 -11.01
C ASN A 217 -20.68 -2.28 -10.26
N GLY A 218 -21.98 -1.99 -10.11
CA GLY A 218 -22.94 -2.89 -9.45
C GLY A 218 -22.57 -3.19 -8.00
N ASP A 219 -22.33 -2.15 -7.20
CA ASP A 219 -21.93 -2.22 -5.79
C ASP A 219 -20.53 -2.78 -5.51
N ARG A 220 -19.65 -2.82 -6.53
CA ARG A 220 -18.28 -3.36 -6.40
C ARG A 220 -17.18 -2.31 -6.40
N ALA A 221 -17.50 -1.04 -6.58
CA ALA A 221 -16.53 0.02 -6.44
C ALA A 221 -17.17 1.24 -5.77
N VAL A 222 -16.45 1.88 -4.86
CA VAL A 222 -16.84 3.17 -4.29
C VAL A 222 -15.76 4.18 -4.65
N VAL A 223 -16.16 5.26 -5.30
CA VAL A 223 -15.26 6.36 -5.65
C VAL A 223 -15.73 7.60 -4.92
N LEU A 224 -14.88 8.13 -4.05
CA LEU A 224 -15.13 9.33 -3.25
C LEU A 224 -14.12 10.41 -3.63
N GLU A 225 -14.56 11.65 -3.64
CA GLU A 225 -13.73 12.80 -3.96
C GLU A 225 -13.92 13.91 -2.92
N GLY A 226 -12.84 14.65 -2.65
CA GLY A 226 -12.85 15.78 -1.72
C GLY A 226 -11.58 16.61 -1.81
N GLN A 227 -11.41 17.51 -0.85
CA GLN A 227 -10.23 18.37 -0.73
C GLN A 227 -9.49 18.03 0.56
N ALA A 228 -8.46 17.18 0.44
CA ALA A 228 -7.65 16.78 1.59
C ALA A 228 -6.72 17.92 2.02
N PRO A 229 -6.57 18.18 3.33
CA PRO A 229 -5.63 19.17 3.81
C PRO A 229 -4.19 18.70 3.57
N VAL A 230 -3.32 19.63 3.19
CA VAL A 230 -1.86 19.46 3.18
C VAL A 230 -1.32 20.18 4.39
N LEU A 231 -0.67 19.43 5.28
CA LEU A 231 -0.16 19.93 6.55
C LEU A 231 1.30 20.36 6.42
N ASP A 232 1.69 21.40 7.15
CA ASP A 232 3.10 21.75 7.38
C ASP A 232 3.69 20.99 8.58
N ASP A 233 4.98 21.20 8.86
CA ASP A 233 5.71 20.56 9.96
C ASP A 233 5.15 20.92 11.36
N ASN A 234 4.34 21.98 11.46
CA ASN A 234 3.64 22.37 12.69
C ASN A 234 2.18 21.87 12.71
N CYS A 235 1.83 20.95 11.81
CA CYS A 235 0.51 20.36 11.66
C CYS A 235 -0.60 21.37 11.37
N LYS A 236 -0.24 22.51 10.75
CA LYS A 236 -1.19 23.50 10.27
C LYS A 236 -1.51 23.25 8.81
N ILE A 237 -2.77 23.49 8.44
CA ILE A 237 -3.20 23.40 7.05
C ILE A 237 -2.49 24.51 6.26
N LYS A 238 -1.65 24.11 5.31
CA LYS A 238 -0.93 25.01 4.40
C LYS A 238 -1.68 25.20 3.09
N SER A 239 -2.30 24.13 2.59
CA SER A 239 -3.09 24.13 1.37
C SER A 239 -4.08 22.97 1.36
N TYR A 240 -4.87 22.87 0.29
CA TYR A 240 -5.72 21.72 0.02
C TYR A 240 -5.27 21.07 -1.29
N ARG A 241 -5.45 19.76 -1.38
CA ARG A 241 -5.26 19.00 -2.62
C ARG A 241 -6.54 18.23 -2.95
N HIS A 242 -6.86 18.15 -4.23
CA HIS A 242 -7.93 17.27 -4.68
C HIS A 242 -7.54 15.83 -4.36
N ASP A 243 -8.43 15.11 -3.69
CA ASP A 243 -8.21 13.73 -3.28
C ASP A 243 -9.32 12.84 -3.80
N ARG A 244 -8.94 11.64 -4.23
CA ARG A 244 -9.84 10.65 -4.83
C ARG A 244 -9.58 9.29 -4.21
N LEU A 245 -10.52 8.82 -3.40
CA LEU A 245 -10.45 7.49 -2.78
C LEU A 245 -11.23 6.50 -3.61
N ARG A 246 -10.57 5.43 -4.03
CA ARG A 246 -11.20 4.32 -4.73
C ARG A 246 -11.11 3.08 -3.85
N PHE A 247 -12.25 2.50 -3.55
CA PHE A 247 -12.40 1.23 -2.87
C PHE A 247 -12.94 0.21 -3.87
N GLU A 248 -12.26 -0.94 -4.00
CA GLU A 248 -12.66 -1.98 -4.94
C GLU A 248 -12.98 -3.28 -4.21
N TYR A 249 -14.12 -3.86 -4.54
CA TYR A 249 -14.53 -5.15 -4.05
C TYR A 249 -13.81 -6.26 -4.81
N VAL A 250 -13.11 -7.13 -4.08
CA VAL A 250 -12.51 -8.33 -4.64
C VAL A 250 -13.23 -9.54 -4.06
N ARG A 251 -13.83 -10.33 -4.95
CA ARG A 251 -14.36 -11.63 -4.59
C ARG A 251 -13.17 -12.59 -4.46
N ARG A 252 -12.96 -13.14 -3.26
CA ARG A 252 -12.11 -14.33 -3.11
C ARG A 252 -12.83 -15.53 -3.72
#